data_AF-A0A546XNJ8-F1
#
_entry.id   AF-A0A546XNJ8-F1
#
_cell.length_a   1.000
_cell.length_b   1.000
_cell.length_c   1.000
_cell.angle_alpha   90.00
_cell.angle_beta   90.00
_cell.angle_gamma   90.00
#
_symmetry.space_group_name_H-M   'P 1'
#
loop_
_entity.id
_entity.type
_entity.pdbx_description
1 polymer ?
#
loop_
_entity_poly.entity_id
_entity_poly.type
_entity_poly.pdbx_seq_one_letter_code
_entity_poly.pdbx_strand_id
1 'polypeptide(L)'
;MNDIWVSKGLVIDAPWISLILSGQKDWEMRSTGTSHRGWFGLIWKGMGSVYGVARLAGAGGPMSPQEMIEAFEHHRIPEEMIRSGAVAKWNRPWFLADVIRLPTPVRYKHPNGAVTWVEFSENVSSAIKDQIAALQEPLPEPAPVVKLEAHGMQSEAVWRQIGESVLTQGNLDHNHIYLREFFHRFPKDAVGGSNKAEMASREISIMWDGGPLVVTDLDGSKRFFRARGWLGSFFRYNGARIGDRVIVEEGAPYSYRVRILR
;
A
#
# COMPACT_ATOMS: atom_id res chain seq x y z
N MET A 1 -4.82 -19.25 -21.00
CA MET A 1 -5.52 -18.11 -20.37
C MET A 1 -5.78 -18.48 -18.92
N ASN A 2 -4.95 -18.02 -17.99
CA ASN A 2 -5.18 -18.31 -16.58
C ASN A 2 -6.24 -17.33 -16.08
N ASP A 3 -7.46 -17.80 -15.87
CA ASP A 3 -8.53 -17.01 -15.26
C ASP A 3 -8.16 -16.80 -13.78
N ILE A 4 -7.52 -15.67 -13.47
CA ILE A 4 -7.13 -15.33 -12.10
C ILE A 4 -8.38 -14.87 -11.36
N TRP A 5 -8.97 -15.78 -10.58
CA TRP A 5 -10.09 -15.46 -9.70
C TRP A 5 -9.62 -15.38 -8.24
N VAL A 6 -9.92 -14.26 -7.59
CA VAL A 6 -9.52 -13.98 -6.21
C VAL A 6 -10.77 -13.79 -5.37
N SER A 7 -11.11 -14.79 -4.55
CA SER A 7 -12.29 -14.73 -3.68
C SER A 7 -12.00 -14.17 -2.28
N LYS A 8 -10.73 -14.10 -1.88
CA LYS A 8 -10.34 -13.63 -0.57
C LYS A 8 -8.98 -12.95 -0.55
N GLY A 9 -8.75 -12.15 0.47
CA GLY A 9 -7.49 -11.47 0.71
C GLY A 9 -6.94 -11.68 2.11
N LEU A 10 -5.63 -11.53 2.22
CA LEU A 10 -4.89 -11.59 3.46
C LEU A 10 -4.56 -10.16 3.91
N VAL A 11 -4.91 -9.83 5.15
CA VAL A 11 -4.49 -8.57 5.77
C VAL A 11 -3.03 -8.69 6.22
N ILE A 12 -2.18 -7.82 5.68
CA ILE A 12 -0.75 -7.78 5.97
C ILE A 12 -0.40 -6.40 6.53
N ASP A 13 0.37 -6.38 7.61
CA ASP A 13 0.79 -5.15 8.27
C ASP A 13 1.96 -4.50 7.54
N ALA A 14 2.10 -3.20 7.74
CA ALA A 14 3.29 -2.49 7.35
C ALA A 14 4.47 -2.80 8.31
N PRO A 15 5.72 -2.86 7.82
CA PRO A 15 6.18 -2.55 6.46
C PRO A 15 6.10 -3.74 5.48
N TRP A 16 5.76 -4.94 5.95
CA TRP A 16 5.89 -6.20 5.21
C TRP A 16 5.14 -6.23 3.89
N ILE A 17 3.92 -5.70 3.86
CA ILE A 17 3.14 -5.64 2.62
C ILE A 17 3.83 -4.80 1.52
N SER A 18 4.53 -3.72 1.90
CA SER A 18 5.23 -2.88 0.92
C SER A 18 6.34 -3.67 0.24
N LEU A 19 7.08 -4.47 1.02
CA LEU A 19 8.16 -5.31 0.52
C LEU A 19 7.63 -6.43 -0.40
N ILE A 20 6.45 -6.97 -0.11
CA ILE A 20 5.80 -7.96 -0.99
C ILE A 20 5.41 -7.27 -2.32
N LEU A 21 4.71 -6.14 -2.24
CA LEU A 21 4.25 -5.40 -3.43
C LEU A 21 5.38 -4.80 -4.27
N SER A 22 6.58 -4.64 -3.71
CA SER A 22 7.79 -4.23 -4.43
C SER A 22 8.64 -5.40 -4.93
N GLY A 23 8.24 -6.65 -4.65
CA GLY A 23 8.98 -7.85 -5.03
C GLY A 23 10.26 -8.11 -4.19
N GLN A 24 10.47 -7.37 -3.11
CA GLN A 24 11.63 -7.53 -2.22
C GLN A 24 11.46 -8.63 -1.17
N LYS A 25 10.21 -9.12 -0.99
CA LYS A 25 9.82 -10.13 -0.01
C LYS A 25 8.87 -11.14 -0.66
N ASP A 26 9.24 -12.40 -0.63
CA ASP A 26 8.48 -13.52 -1.19
C ASP A 26 7.93 -14.47 -0.11
N TRP A 27 8.34 -14.33 1.16
CA TRP A 27 7.81 -15.14 2.27
C TRP A 27 6.97 -14.30 3.22
N GLU A 28 5.73 -14.69 3.48
CA GLU A 28 4.91 -14.10 4.54
C GLU A 28 4.97 -14.96 5.81
N MET A 29 5.50 -14.39 6.90
CA MET A 29 5.70 -15.13 8.15
C MET A 29 4.42 -15.13 8.99
N ARG A 30 3.96 -16.31 9.41
CA ARG A 30 2.73 -16.50 10.19
C ARG A 30 2.97 -17.41 11.39
N SER A 31 2.06 -17.35 12.36
CA SER A 31 2.10 -18.22 13.54
C SER A 31 1.53 -19.61 13.30
N THR A 32 0.77 -19.77 12.22
CA THR A 32 0.14 -21.02 11.84
C THR A 32 0.37 -21.30 10.36
N GLY A 33 0.28 -22.57 9.97
CA GLY A 33 0.21 -22.94 8.56
C GLY A 33 -1.10 -22.46 7.91
N THR A 34 -1.24 -22.77 6.62
CA THR A 34 -2.45 -22.46 5.84
C THR A 34 -2.86 -23.63 4.96
N SER A 35 -4.16 -23.91 4.94
CA SER A 35 -4.78 -24.84 3.98
C SER A 35 -5.16 -24.17 2.67
N HIS A 36 -5.11 -22.83 2.59
CA HIS A 36 -5.43 -22.12 1.36
C HIS A 36 -4.40 -22.44 0.27
N ARG A 37 -4.87 -22.52 -0.98
CA ARG A 37 -4.06 -22.68 -2.19
C ARG A 37 -4.66 -21.78 -3.27
N GLY A 38 -3.82 -21.29 -4.18
CA GLY A 38 -4.23 -20.44 -5.29
C GLY A 38 -4.00 -18.96 -5.02
N TRP A 39 -4.74 -18.14 -5.76
CA TRP A 39 -4.60 -16.67 -5.75
C TRP A 39 -5.35 -16.04 -4.59
N PHE A 40 -4.74 -15.01 -4.02
CA PHE A 40 -5.36 -14.21 -2.97
C PHE A 40 -4.99 -12.73 -3.09
N GLY A 41 -5.85 -11.87 -2.54
CA GLY A 41 -5.63 -10.43 -2.49
C GLY A 41 -4.67 -10.01 -1.38
N LEU A 42 -3.81 -9.03 -1.66
CA LEU A 42 -2.91 -8.40 -0.70
C LEU A 42 -3.58 -7.14 -0.15
N ILE A 43 -4.02 -7.20 1.11
CA ILE A 43 -4.74 -6.11 1.77
C ILE A 43 -3.80 -5.35 2.70
N TRP A 44 -3.65 -4.05 2.46
CA TRP A 44 -2.88 -3.18 3.34
C TRP A 44 -3.68 -2.86 4.60
N LYS A 45 -3.16 -3.28 5.76
CA LYS A 45 -3.83 -3.09 7.05
C LYS A 45 -4.13 -1.61 7.31
N GLY A 46 -5.41 -1.32 7.61
CA GLY A 46 -5.87 0.03 7.92
C GLY A 46 -6.16 0.92 6.71
N MET A 47 -5.88 0.47 5.48
CA MET A 47 -6.16 1.22 4.24
C MET A 47 -7.49 0.87 3.58
N GLY A 48 -8.09 -0.29 3.92
CA GLY A 48 -9.42 -0.68 3.42
C GLY A 48 -9.49 -1.03 1.93
N SER A 49 -8.34 -1.28 1.29
CA SER A 49 -8.25 -1.63 -0.13
C SER A 49 -7.30 -2.80 -0.36
N VAL A 50 -7.52 -3.50 -1.48
CA VAL A 50 -6.65 -4.52 -2.05
C VAL A 50 -5.66 -3.83 -2.99
N TYR A 51 -4.36 -4.07 -2.80
CA TYR A 51 -3.29 -3.38 -3.53
C TYR A 51 -2.57 -4.25 -4.55
N GLY A 52 -2.80 -5.56 -4.47
CA GLY A 52 -2.13 -6.54 -5.30
C GLY A 52 -2.79 -7.90 -5.12
N VAL A 53 -2.33 -8.85 -5.89
CA VAL A 53 -2.63 -10.27 -5.73
C VAL A 53 -1.34 -11.05 -5.67
N ALA A 54 -1.37 -12.20 -5.03
CA ALA A 54 -0.27 -13.15 -5.04
C ALA A 54 -0.82 -14.57 -5.10
N ARG A 55 -0.03 -15.50 -5.62
CA ARG A 55 -0.31 -16.91 -5.54
C ARG A 55 0.40 -17.51 -4.34
N LEU A 56 -0.33 -18.26 -3.53
CA LEU A 56 0.24 -19.02 -2.43
C LEU A 56 0.82 -20.33 -2.98
N ALA A 57 2.15 -20.40 -3.14
CA ALA A 57 2.86 -21.54 -3.70
C ALA A 57 3.04 -22.68 -2.69
N GLY A 58 3.09 -22.37 -1.40
CA GLY A 58 3.23 -23.38 -0.35
C GLY A 58 3.34 -22.77 1.04
N ALA A 59 3.50 -23.62 2.04
CA ALA A 59 3.80 -23.21 3.41
C ALA A 59 4.82 -24.17 4.03
N GLY A 60 5.84 -23.62 4.68
CA GLY A 60 6.86 -24.37 5.38
C GLY A 60 6.47 -24.75 6.82
N GLY A 61 7.30 -25.60 7.42
CA GLY A 61 7.26 -25.91 8.85
C GLY A 61 7.67 -24.71 9.72
N PRO A 62 7.52 -24.81 11.05
CA PRO A 62 8.05 -23.81 11.97
C PRO A 62 9.58 -23.79 11.89
N MET A 63 10.14 -22.59 11.83
CA MET A 63 11.58 -22.34 11.77
C MET A 63 12.13 -21.96 13.14
N SER A 64 13.37 -22.33 13.39
CA SER A 64 14.20 -21.83 14.48
C SER A 64 14.68 -20.40 14.22
N PRO A 65 15.11 -19.66 15.25
CA PRO A 65 15.69 -18.33 15.06
C PRO A 65 16.88 -18.32 14.09
N GLN A 66 17.70 -19.37 14.07
CA GLN A 66 18.85 -19.44 13.17
C GLN A 66 18.42 -19.60 11.70
N GLU A 67 17.47 -20.49 11.42
CA GLU A 67 16.91 -20.64 10.08
C GLU A 67 16.22 -19.34 9.61
N MET A 68 15.57 -18.59 10.51
CA MET A 68 15.03 -17.26 10.17
C MET A 68 16.14 -16.25 9.85
N ILE A 69 17.28 -16.29 10.53
CA ILE A 69 18.39 -15.39 10.20
C ILE A 69 18.96 -15.73 8.81
N GLU A 70 19.10 -17.02 8.50
CA GLU A 70 19.59 -17.50 7.20
C GLU A 70 18.62 -17.17 6.05
N ALA A 71 17.31 -17.18 6.31
CA ALA A 71 16.27 -16.87 5.33
C ALA A 71 15.94 -15.36 5.21
N PHE A 72 16.82 -14.47 5.71
CA PHE A 72 16.61 -13.02 5.71
C PHE A 72 16.20 -12.46 4.34
N GLU A 73 16.81 -12.93 3.25
CA GLU A 73 16.53 -12.42 1.89
C GLU A 73 15.06 -12.62 1.47
N HIS A 74 14.39 -13.62 2.03
CA HIS A 74 13.03 -13.97 1.67
C HIS A 74 11.98 -13.20 2.47
N HIS A 75 12.14 -13.13 3.81
CA HIS A 75 11.15 -12.49 4.68
C HIS A 75 11.53 -11.08 5.14
N ARG A 76 12.79 -10.65 4.95
CA ARG A 76 13.31 -9.30 5.28
C ARG A 76 13.15 -8.87 6.74
N ILE A 77 13.08 -9.81 7.67
CA ILE A 77 12.95 -9.50 9.11
C ILE A 77 14.34 -9.30 9.69
N PRO A 78 14.67 -8.13 10.26
CA PRO A 78 16.00 -7.87 10.82
C PRO A 78 16.41 -8.89 11.89
N GLU A 79 17.69 -9.28 11.88
CA GLU A 79 18.27 -10.21 12.84
C GLU A 79 18.06 -9.80 14.29
N GLU A 80 18.18 -8.51 14.61
CA GLU A 80 17.92 -7.97 15.95
C GLU A 80 16.50 -8.28 16.44
N MET A 81 15.50 -8.19 15.54
CA MET A 81 14.11 -8.47 15.84
C MET A 81 13.87 -9.97 16.10
N ILE A 82 14.64 -10.82 15.42
CA ILE A 82 14.62 -12.27 15.60
C ILE A 82 15.26 -12.64 16.94
N ARG A 83 16.47 -12.13 17.22
CA ARG A 83 17.22 -12.42 18.44
C ARG A 83 16.54 -11.90 19.71
N SER A 84 15.87 -10.76 19.63
CA SER A 84 15.08 -10.21 20.75
C SER A 84 13.81 -11.01 21.05
N GLY A 85 13.40 -11.93 20.16
CA GLY A 85 12.18 -12.70 20.30
C GLY A 85 10.90 -11.94 19.95
N ALA A 86 11.00 -10.68 19.49
CA ALA A 86 9.86 -9.85 19.11
C ALA A 86 8.97 -10.49 18.03
N VAL A 87 9.56 -11.34 17.18
CA VAL A 87 8.85 -12.09 16.13
C VAL A 87 8.77 -13.61 16.38
N ALA A 88 9.11 -14.09 17.58
CA ALA A 88 9.21 -15.54 17.86
C ALA A 88 7.92 -16.32 17.53
N LYS A 89 6.77 -15.65 17.64
CA LYS A 89 5.46 -16.21 17.30
C LYS A 89 5.27 -16.46 15.79
N TRP A 90 5.93 -15.70 14.90
CA TRP A 90 5.76 -15.76 13.45
C TRP A 90 6.92 -16.49 12.79
N ASN A 91 6.97 -17.81 12.99
CA ASN A 91 8.07 -18.65 12.54
C ASN A 91 7.70 -19.62 11.40
N ARG A 92 6.49 -19.56 10.85
CA ARG A 92 6.07 -20.41 9.72
C ARG A 92 6.02 -19.59 8.44
N PRO A 93 6.83 -19.91 7.41
CA PRO A 93 6.83 -19.16 6.17
C PRO A 93 5.70 -19.62 5.25
N TRP A 94 4.99 -18.67 4.65
CA TRP A 94 4.09 -18.89 3.53
C TRP A 94 4.79 -18.38 2.27
N PHE A 95 5.00 -19.26 1.30
CA PHE A 95 5.72 -18.94 0.07
C PHE A 95 4.80 -18.28 -0.93
N LEU A 96 5.11 -17.04 -1.30
CA LEU A 96 4.38 -16.23 -2.25
C LEU A 96 5.05 -16.33 -3.62
N ALA A 97 4.25 -16.46 -4.65
CA ALA A 97 4.68 -16.43 -6.04
C ALA A 97 3.77 -15.51 -6.85
N ASP A 98 4.26 -15.09 -8.02
CA ASP A 98 3.48 -14.32 -9.00
C ASP A 98 2.78 -13.10 -8.38
N VAL A 99 3.52 -12.30 -7.61
CA VAL A 99 2.97 -11.08 -7.01
C VAL A 99 2.68 -10.08 -8.12
N ILE A 100 1.41 -9.71 -8.27
CA ILE A 100 0.95 -8.71 -9.23
C ILE A 100 0.41 -7.53 -8.44
N ARG A 101 1.00 -6.35 -8.66
CA ARG A 101 0.49 -5.11 -8.10
C ARG A 101 -0.65 -4.58 -8.97
N LEU A 102 -1.75 -4.20 -8.34
CA LEU A 102 -2.88 -3.60 -9.05
C LEU A 102 -2.54 -2.15 -9.43
N PRO A 103 -2.85 -1.71 -10.67
CA PRO A 103 -2.69 -0.32 -11.08
C PRO A 103 -3.40 0.66 -10.14
N THR A 104 -4.62 0.31 -9.74
CA THR A 104 -5.46 1.10 -8.84
C THR A 104 -5.93 0.23 -7.67
N PRO A 105 -5.77 0.67 -6.41
CA PRO A 105 -6.28 -0.07 -5.26
C PRO A 105 -7.79 -0.33 -5.36
N VAL A 106 -8.21 -1.56 -5.09
CA VAL A 106 -9.63 -1.95 -5.12
C VAL A 106 -10.20 -1.90 -3.71
N ARG A 107 -11.14 -0.99 -3.46
CA ARG A 107 -11.82 -0.87 -2.16
C ARG A 107 -12.66 -2.12 -1.87
N TYR A 108 -12.66 -2.54 -0.61
CA TYR A 108 -13.53 -3.62 -0.14
C TYR A 108 -14.21 -3.22 1.17
N LYS A 109 -15.39 -3.79 1.42
CA LYS A 109 -16.07 -3.62 2.71
C LYS A 109 -15.57 -4.67 3.67
N HIS A 110 -14.90 -4.25 4.74
CA HIS A 110 -14.39 -5.17 5.75
C HIS A 110 -15.55 -5.84 6.50
N PRO A 111 -15.68 -7.18 6.48
CA PRO A 111 -16.68 -7.88 7.27
C PRO A 111 -16.40 -7.71 8.76
N ASN A 112 -17.44 -7.58 9.58
CA ASN A 112 -17.27 -7.50 11.04
C ASN A 112 -16.60 -8.79 11.56
N GLY A 113 -15.53 -8.65 12.33
CA GLY A 113 -14.83 -9.78 12.97
C GLY A 113 -13.80 -10.53 12.11
N ALA A 114 -13.53 -10.12 10.87
CA ALA A 114 -12.53 -10.75 10.03
C ALA A 114 -11.09 -10.37 10.46
N VAL A 115 -10.39 -11.26 11.16
CA VAL A 115 -9.06 -10.93 11.75
C VAL A 115 -7.88 -11.15 10.80
N THR A 116 -7.97 -12.08 9.84
CA THR A 116 -6.80 -12.48 9.03
C THR A 116 -7.13 -12.64 7.55
N TRP A 117 -8.10 -13.50 7.23
CA TRP A 117 -8.62 -13.66 5.88
C TRP A 117 -9.93 -12.90 5.74
N VAL A 118 -10.08 -12.21 4.62
CA VAL A 118 -11.27 -11.44 4.26
C VAL A 118 -11.83 -12.03 2.98
N GLU A 119 -13.06 -12.53 3.02
CA GLU A 119 -13.80 -12.90 1.81
C GLU A 119 -14.25 -11.64 1.06
N PHE A 120 -14.11 -11.66 -0.26
CA PHE A 120 -14.48 -10.57 -1.15
C PHE A 120 -15.88 -10.78 -1.72
N SER A 121 -16.59 -9.67 -1.94
CA SER A 121 -17.79 -9.70 -2.77
C SER A 121 -17.43 -9.89 -4.24
N GLU A 122 -18.37 -10.36 -5.04
CA GLU A 122 -18.18 -10.59 -6.47
C GLU A 122 -17.70 -9.34 -7.21
N ASN A 123 -18.21 -8.16 -6.85
CA ASN A 123 -17.77 -6.88 -7.42
C ASN A 123 -16.27 -6.61 -7.17
N VAL A 124 -15.75 -6.96 -5.99
CA VAL A 124 -14.32 -6.79 -5.68
C VAL A 124 -13.49 -7.77 -6.49
N SER A 125 -13.91 -9.04 -6.57
CA SER A 125 -13.24 -10.07 -7.36
C SER A 125 -13.21 -9.72 -8.86
N SER A 126 -14.33 -9.22 -9.40
CA SER A 126 -14.42 -8.75 -10.78
C SER A 126 -13.49 -7.57 -11.04
N ALA A 127 -13.51 -6.54 -10.18
CA ALA A 127 -12.64 -5.37 -10.34
C ALA A 127 -11.14 -5.73 -10.29
N ILE A 128 -10.77 -6.72 -9.48
CA ILE A 128 -9.40 -7.26 -9.46
C ILE A 128 -9.09 -7.98 -10.78
N LYS A 129 -9.99 -8.85 -11.25
CA LYS A 129 -9.84 -9.58 -12.52
C LYS A 129 -9.70 -8.63 -13.70
N ASP A 130 -10.53 -7.60 -13.79
CA ASP A 130 -10.52 -6.61 -14.88
C ASP A 130 -9.18 -5.87 -14.94
N GLN A 131 -8.64 -5.47 -13.79
CA GLN A 131 -7.32 -4.83 -13.73
C GLN A 131 -6.18 -5.77 -14.12
N ILE A 132 -6.25 -7.04 -13.74
CA ILE A 132 -5.23 -8.04 -14.12
C ILE A 132 -5.32 -8.34 -15.61
N ALA A 133 -6.52 -8.45 -16.17
CA ALA A 133 -6.73 -8.65 -17.60
C ALA A 133 -6.15 -7.45 -18.39
N ALA A 134 -6.41 -6.23 -17.95
CA ALA A 134 -5.86 -5.01 -18.57
C ALA A 134 -4.32 -4.95 -18.53
N LEU A 135 -3.68 -5.56 -17.52
CA LEU A 135 -2.21 -5.69 -17.48
C LEU A 135 -1.66 -6.76 -18.44
N GLN A 136 -2.49 -7.71 -18.86
CA GLN A 136 -2.12 -8.81 -19.76
C GLN A 136 -2.46 -8.52 -21.21
N GLU A 137 -3.26 -7.49 -21.50
CA GLU A 137 -3.47 -7.03 -22.87
C GLU A 137 -2.14 -6.56 -23.46
N PRO A 138 -1.75 -7.06 -24.65
CA PRO A 138 -0.58 -6.52 -25.33
C PRO A 138 -0.84 -5.04 -25.60
N LEU A 139 0.13 -4.20 -25.23
CA LEU A 139 0.17 -2.81 -25.71
C LEU A 139 -0.12 -2.85 -27.22
N PRO A 140 -1.08 -2.06 -27.74
CA PRO A 140 -1.34 -2.04 -29.18
C PRO A 140 -0.01 -1.84 -29.90
N GLU A 141 0.25 -2.66 -30.94
CA GLU A 141 1.45 -2.54 -31.75
C GLU A 141 1.65 -1.06 -32.09
N PRO A 142 2.86 -0.51 -31.92
CA PRO A 142 3.09 0.89 -32.26
C PRO A 142 2.72 1.06 -33.73
N ALA A 143 1.67 1.84 -33.99
CA ALA A 143 1.39 2.37 -35.31
C ALA A 143 2.70 2.94 -35.87
N PRO A 144 2.95 2.86 -37.19
CA PRO A 144 4.24 3.25 -37.76
C PRO A 144 4.60 4.63 -37.25
N VAL A 145 5.65 4.67 -36.44
CA VAL A 145 6.15 5.90 -35.84
C VAL A 145 6.68 6.73 -36.99
N VAL A 146 5.84 7.61 -37.54
CA VAL A 146 6.32 8.80 -38.22
C VAL A 146 7.25 9.43 -37.22
N LYS A 147 8.55 9.49 -37.57
CA LYS A 147 9.60 10.14 -36.79
C LYS A 147 9.24 11.61 -36.60
N LEU A 148 8.35 11.91 -35.66
CA LEU A 148 8.41 13.17 -34.95
C LEU A 148 9.58 13.03 -34.00
N GLU A 149 10.59 13.82 -34.31
CA GLU A 149 11.82 13.92 -33.57
C GLU A 149 11.56 13.98 -32.07
N ALA A 150 12.34 13.19 -31.34
CA ALA A 150 12.36 13.13 -29.90
C ALA A 150 12.87 14.47 -29.33
N HIS A 151 12.00 15.48 -29.30
CA HIS A 151 12.14 16.69 -28.51
C HIS A 151 10.88 16.87 -27.66
N GLY A 152 10.96 16.46 -26.40
CA GLY A 152 10.12 16.99 -25.33
C GLY A 152 8.75 16.36 -25.11
N MET A 153 8.68 15.11 -24.63
CA MET A 153 7.53 14.61 -23.85
C MET A 153 7.96 13.67 -22.71
N GLN A 154 8.95 14.08 -21.93
CA GLN A 154 8.83 13.91 -20.47
C GLN A 154 8.29 15.24 -19.96
N SER A 155 6.98 15.40 -19.96
CA SER A 155 6.37 16.36 -19.04
C SER A 155 6.65 15.78 -17.65
N GLU A 156 7.74 16.21 -17.00
CA GLU A 156 7.79 16.17 -15.55
C GLU A 156 6.50 16.84 -15.11
N ALA A 157 5.54 16.07 -14.57
CA ALA A 157 4.36 16.66 -13.97
C ALA A 157 4.88 17.73 -13.01
N VAL A 158 4.55 19.00 -13.25
CA VAL A 158 5.02 20.10 -12.43
C VAL A 158 4.32 19.95 -11.08
N TRP A 159 5.00 19.30 -10.15
CA TRP A 159 4.51 19.06 -8.80
C TRP A 159 4.53 20.40 -8.05
N ARG A 160 3.36 21.04 -7.95
CA ARG A 160 3.21 22.29 -7.23
C ARG A 160 3.10 21.98 -5.74
N GLN A 161 4.03 22.49 -4.94
CA GLN A 161 3.89 22.43 -3.48
C GLN A 161 2.63 23.16 -3.03
N ILE A 162 1.70 22.43 -2.41
CA ILE A 162 0.49 22.99 -1.82
C ILE A 162 0.65 23.21 -0.33
N GLY A 163 1.61 22.60 0.33
CA GLY A 163 1.87 22.88 1.74
C GLY A 163 2.98 22.05 2.34
N GLU A 164 3.22 22.32 3.61
CA GLU A 164 4.23 21.66 4.42
C GLU A 164 3.76 21.47 5.86
N SER A 165 4.30 20.45 6.51
CA SER A 165 4.01 20.11 7.90
C SER A 165 5.30 19.71 8.60
N VAL A 166 5.54 20.23 9.80
CA VAL A 166 6.68 19.84 10.63
C VAL A 166 6.26 18.65 11.49
N LEU A 167 7.04 17.57 11.44
CA LEU A 167 6.74 16.38 12.23
C LEU A 167 6.94 16.61 13.72
N THR A 168 5.90 16.33 14.48
CA THR A 168 5.93 16.28 15.96
C THR A 168 6.04 14.85 16.45
N GLN A 169 6.40 14.64 17.73
CA GLN A 169 6.39 13.31 18.33
C GLN A 169 5.02 12.62 18.19
N GLY A 170 3.94 13.36 18.46
CA GLY A 170 2.58 12.83 18.35
C GLY A 170 2.20 12.40 16.92
N ASN A 171 2.81 12.99 15.89
CA ASN A 171 2.65 12.56 14.50
C ASN A 171 3.22 11.16 14.28
N LEU A 172 4.45 10.93 14.76
CA LEU A 172 5.16 9.66 14.65
C LEU A 172 4.45 8.56 15.44
N ASP A 173 4.05 8.84 16.67
CA ASP A 173 3.39 7.86 17.56
C ASP A 173 2.04 7.38 16.99
N HIS A 174 1.30 8.30 16.37
CA HIS A 174 -0.07 8.04 15.92
C HIS A 174 -0.22 7.97 14.39
N ASN A 175 0.89 7.86 13.65
CA ASN A 175 0.91 7.70 12.18
C ASN A 175 0.04 8.73 11.45
N HIS A 176 0.23 10.02 11.72
CA HIS A 176 -0.50 11.08 11.03
C HIS A 176 0.37 12.32 10.79
N ILE A 177 -0.03 13.16 9.83
CA ILE A 177 0.55 14.51 9.66
C ILE A 177 -0.57 15.55 9.73
N TYR A 178 -0.24 16.74 10.22
CA TYR A 178 -1.20 17.85 10.23
C TYR A 178 -1.22 18.55 8.88
N LEU A 179 -2.41 18.73 8.31
CA LEU A 179 -2.59 19.46 7.05
C LEU A 179 -3.23 20.85 7.27
N ARG A 180 -3.37 21.27 8.54
CA ARG A 180 -4.22 22.40 8.97
C ARG A 180 -3.97 23.70 8.18
N GLU A 181 -2.71 24.06 7.99
CA GLU A 181 -2.29 25.32 7.36
C GLU A 181 -2.66 25.41 5.87
N PHE A 182 -2.78 24.28 5.18
CA PHE A 182 -3.04 24.23 3.75
C PHE A 182 -4.25 23.35 3.38
N PHE A 183 -5.05 22.96 4.37
CA PHE A 183 -6.19 22.08 4.18
C PHE A 183 -7.22 22.66 3.20
N HIS A 184 -7.36 23.98 3.18
CA HIS A 184 -8.25 24.71 2.27
C HIS A 184 -7.87 24.57 0.78
N ARG A 185 -6.69 24.05 0.46
CA ARG A 185 -6.20 23.87 -0.91
C ARG A 185 -6.63 22.53 -1.51
N PHE A 186 -7.17 21.61 -0.71
CA PHE A 186 -7.75 20.38 -1.23
C PHE A 186 -9.18 20.63 -1.77
N PRO A 187 -9.62 19.87 -2.78
CA PRO A 187 -11.00 19.91 -3.27
C PRO A 187 -12.00 19.64 -2.15
N LYS A 188 -13.07 20.45 -2.08
CA LYS A 188 -14.09 20.34 -1.01
C LYS A 188 -14.84 19.01 -1.04
N ASP A 189 -15.03 18.44 -2.23
CA ASP A 189 -15.67 17.14 -2.43
C ASP A 189 -14.78 15.95 -2.07
N ALA A 190 -13.49 16.19 -1.77
CA ALA A 190 -12.58 15.23 -1.17
C ALA A 190 -12.49 15.29 0.36
N VAL A 191 -13.26 16.19 0.98
CA VAL A 191 -13.30 16.38 2.44
C VAL A 191 -14.59 15.79 3.01
N GLY A 192 -14.45 14.77 3.86
CA GLY A 192 -15.56 14.15 4.57
C GLY A 192 -15.67 14.62 6.02
N GLY A 193 -16.63 14.05 6.74
CA GLY A 193 -16.83 14.27 8.16
C GLY A 193 -15.83 13.54 9.06
N SER A 194 -16.18 13.46 10.34
CA SER A 194 -15.30 13.08 11.46
C SER A 194 -14.99 11.57 11.54
N ASN A 195 -15.75 10.76 10.80
CA ASN A 195 -15.69 9.30 10.88
C ASN A 195 -15.87 8.63 9.51
N LYS A 196 -15.63 7.31 9.45
CA LYS A 196 -15.69 6.52 8.21
C LYS A 196 -17.09 6.40 7.59
N ALA A 197 -18.16 6.66 8.34
CA ALA A 197 -19.50 6.69 7.75
C ALA A 197 -19.75 8.00 6.99
N GLU A 198 -19.00 9.05 7.32
CA GLU A 198 -19.08 10.38 6.72
C GLU A 198 -17.94 10.59 5.69
N MET A 199 -17.66 9.59 4.86
CA MET A 199 -16.61 9.71 3.85
C MET A 199 -16.98 10.73 2.77
N ALA A 200 -15.96 11.38 2.22
CA ALA A 200 -16.14 12.33 1.13
C ALA A 200 -16.74 11.67 -0.12
N SER A 201 -17.39 12.46 -0.97
CA SER A 201 -17.96 11.98 -2.23
C SER A 201 -16.89 11.62 -3.26
N ARG A 202 -15.67 12.16 -3.11
CA ARG A 202 -14.53 11.87 -3.96
C ARG A 202 -13.29 11.57 -3.14
N GLU A 203 -12.40 10.77 -3.70
CA GLU A 203 -11.11 10.46 -3.10
C GLU A 203 -9.97 11.16 -3.81
N ILE A 204 -8.85 11.22 -3.10
CA ILE A 204 -7.56 11.65 -3.63
C ILE A 204 -6.62 10.46 -3.71
N SER A 205 -5.73 10.53 -4.69
CA SER A 205 -4.61 9.62 -4.86
C SER A 205 -3.34 10.27 -4.32
N ILE A 206 -2.57 9.52 -3.53
CA ILE A 206 -1.35 9.98 -2.90
C ILE A 206 -0.21 9.03 -3.27
N MET A 207 0.83 9.60 -3.85
CA MET A 207 2.09 8.93 -4.14
C MET A 207 3.14 9.28 -3.08
N TRP A 208 3.97 8.31 -2.73
CA TRP A 208 5.15 8.51 -1.90
C TRP A 208 6.19 7.44 -2.24
N ASP A 209 7.46 7.73 -2.03
CA ASP A 209 8.54 6.84 -2.40
C ASP A 209 8.61 5.65 -1.44
N GLY A 210 8.68 4.43 -1.98
CA GLY A 210 8.81 3.21 -1.16
C GLY A 210 7.49 2.53 -0.79
N GLY A 211 6.37 2.94 -1.38
CA GLY A 211 5.10 2.24 -1.19
C GLY A 211 4.10 2.37 -2.33
N PRO A 212 2.86 1.90 -2.10
CA PRO A 212 1.84 1.88 -3.11
C PRO A 212 1.10 3.21 -3.24
N LEU A 213 0.41 3.37 -4.37
CA LEU A 213 -0.54 4.47 -4.56
C LEU A 213 -1.62 4.40 -3.49
N VAL A 214 -1.74 5.41 -2.66
CA VAL A 214 -2.74 5.49 -1.60
C VAL A 214 -3.98 6.17 -2.13
N VAL A 215 -5.15 5.57 -1.94
CA VAL A 215 -6.45 6.17 -2.30
C VAL A 215 -7.25 6.38 -1.00
N THR A 216 -7.57 7.64 -0.71
CA THR A 216 -8.20 8.06 0.57
C THR A 216 -8.99 9.35 0.40
N ASP A 217 -9.89 9.66 1.33
CA ASP A 217 -10.43 11.00 1.53
C ASP A 217 -9.71 11.73 2.69
N LEU A 218 -10.15 12.96 2.95
CA LEU A 218 -9.67 13.82 4.03
C LEU A 218 -10.73 13.92 5.12
N ASP A 219 -10.32 13.92 6.39
CA ASP A 219 -11.23 14.21 7.51
C ASP A 219 -11.23 15.73 7.75
N GLY A 220 -12.39 16.35 7.56
CA GLY A 220 -12.57 17.80 7.67
C GLY A 220 -12.47 18.34 9.10
N SER A 221 -12.75 17.52 10.11
CA SER A 221 -12.69 17.92 11.52
C SER A 221 -11.24 17.94 12.02
N LYS A 222 -10.51 16.85 11.78
CA LYS A 222 -9.11 16.67 12.24
C LYS A 222 -8.08 17.23 11.27
N ARG A 223 -8.47 17.49 10.01
CA ARG A 223 -7.66 18.09 8.95
C ARG A 223 -6.39 17.29 8.65
N PHE A 224 -6.58 16.02 8.33
CA PHE A 224 -5.55 15.04 8.01
C PHE A 224 -6.07 14.01 7.00
N PHE A 225 -5.15 13.23 6.41
CA PHE A 225 -5.53 12.08 5.58
C PHE A 225 -6.27 11.04 6.43
N ARG A 226 -7.45 10.60 6.00
CA ARG A 226 -8.25 9.63 6.76
C ARG A 226 -7.55 8.28 6.85
N ALA A 227 -7.04 7.77 5.73
CA ALA A 227 -6.20 6.58 5.73
C ALA A 227 -4.82 6.94 6.32
N ARG A 228 -4.54 6.40 7.51
CA ARG A 228 -3.30 6.65 8.27
C ARG A 228 -2.28 5.53 8.21
N GLY A 229 -2.70 4.32 7.80
CA GLY A 229 -1.85 3.12 7.86
C GLY A 229 -0.57 3.24 7.03
N TRP A 230 -0.61 4.00 5.94
CA TRP A 230 0.55 4.23 5.08
C TRP A 230 1.59 5.19 5.70
N LEU A 231 1.17 6.15 6.53
CA LEU A 231 2.07 7.17 7.10
C LEU A 231 3.14 6.56 8.01
N GLY A 232 2.82 5.49 8.75
CA GLY A 232 3.84 4.78 9.53
C GLY A 232 4.92 4.11 8.67
N SER A 233 4.56 3.66 7.45
CA SER A 233 5.53 3.13 6.49
C SER A 233 6.36 4.23 5.88
N PHE A 234 5.70 5.32 5.49
CA PHE A 234 6.35 6.52 4.99
C PHE A 234 7.38 7.06 5.98
N PHE A 235 7.05 7.13 7.28
CA PHE A 235 7.99 7.56 8.32
C PHE A 235 9.18 6.61 8.45
N ARG A 236 8.95 5.29 8.54
CA ARG A 236 10.05 4.31 8.65
C ARG A 236 10.95 4.29 7.42
N TYR A 237 10.36 4.31 6.22
CA TYR A 237 11.10 4.28 4.95
C TYR A 237 12.03 5.49 4.83
N ASN A 238 11.56 6.68 5.22
CA ASN A 238 12.35 7.91 5.15
C ASN A 238 13.25 8.12 6.38
N GLY A 239 13.19 7.25 7.40
CA GLY A 239 13.89 7.42 8.67
C GLY A 239 13.48 8.71 9.40
N ALA A 240 12.18 9.04 9.33
CA ALA A 240 11.63 10.32 9.76
C ALA A 240 11.86 10.61 11.25
N ARG A 241 12.16 11.86 11.56
CA ARG A 241 12.43 12.37 12.92
C ARG A 241 11.55 13.56 13.25
N ILE A 242 11.47 13.89 14.53
CA ILE A 242 10.85 15.13 14.99
C ILE A 242 11.59 16.31 14.35
N GLY A 243 10.85 17.28 13.83
CA GLY A 243 11.40 18.45 13.16
C GLY A 243 11.56 18.30 11.65
N ASP A 244 11.51 17.08 11.10
CA ASP A 244 11.54 16.87 9.65
C ASP A 244 10.32 17.54 8.99
N ARG A 245 10.52 18.05 7.76
CA ARG A 245 9.47 18.74 7.00
C ARG A 245 8.87 17.79 5.98
N VAL A 246 7.58 17.50 6.13
CA VAL A 246 6.78 16.77 5.14
C VAL A 246 6.17 17.77 4.17
N ILE A 247 6.43 17.57 2.89
CA ILE A 247 5.92 18.40 1.80
C ILE A 247 4.79 17.65 1.09
N VAL A 248 3.71 18.37 0.79
CA VAL A 248 2.60 17.87 -0.03
C VAL A 248 2.55 18.68 -1.32
N GLU A 249 2.59 17.98 -2.44
CA GLU A 249 2.59 18.57 -3.78
C GLU A 249 1.40 18.04 -4.57
N GLU A 250 0.84 18.87 -5.45
CA GLU A 250 -0.23 18.52 -6.37
C GLU A 250 0.34 18.46 -7.79
N GLY A 251 0.13 17.33 -8.48
CA GLY A 251 0.58 17.15 -9.87
C GLY A 251 -0.58 17.19 -10.87
N ALA A 252 -1.79 16.89 -10.40
CA ALA A 252 -3.04 16.99 -11.14
C ALA A 252 -4.20 17.08 -10.13
N PRO A 253 -5.42 17.49 -10.53
CA PRO A 253 -6.58 17.46 -9.64
C PRO A 253 -6.73 16.10 -8.97
N TYR A 254 -6.87 16.09 -7.64
CA TYR A 254 -6.99 14.87 -6.81
C TYR A 254 -5.75 13.96 -6.80
N SER A 255 -4.61 14.38 -7.36
CA SER A 255 -3.37 13.62 -7.41
C SER A 255 -2.25 14.37 -6.67
N TYR A 256 -1.80 13.77 -5.57
CA TYR A 256 -0.82 14.36 -4.67
C TYR A 256 0.41 13.48 -4.53
N ARG A 257 1.54 14.12 -4.24
CA ARG A 257 2.78 13.48 -3.83
C ARG A 257 3.16 13.96 -2.43
N VAL A 258 3.60 13.03 -1.58
CA VAL A 258 4.08 13.32 -0.22
C VAL A 258 5.52 12.84 -0.08
N ARG A 259 6.39 13.74 0.39
CA ARG A 259 7.83 13.49 0.58
C ARG A 259 8.36 14.20 1.81
N ILE A 260 9.50 13.74 2.33
CA ILE A 260 10.24 14.44 3.40
C ILE A 260 11.37 15.25 2.76
N LEU A 261 11.50 16.52 3.15
CA LEU A 261 12.69 17.33 2.93
C LEU A 261 13.57 17.24 4.18
N ARG A 262 14.85 16.93 3.96
CA ARG A 262 15.90 16.97 4.98
C ARG A 262 16.65 18.30 4.87
#